data_AF-A0A7S3D4Q5-F1
#
_entry.id   AF-A0A7S3D4Q5-F1
#
_cell.length_a   1.000
_cell.length_b   1.000
_cell.length_c   1.000
_cell.angle_alpha   90.00
_cell.angle_beta   90.00
_cell.angle_gamma   90.00
#
_symmetry.space_group_name_H-M   'P 1'
#
loop_
_entity.id
_entity.type
_entity.pdbx_description
1 polymer ?
#
loop_
_entity_poly.entity_id
_entity_poly.type
_entity_poly.pdbx_seq_one_letter_code
_entity_poly.pdbx_strand_id
1 'polypeptide(L)'
;MRGRRNPTGTGGGGGTERGDYRVLFLLACVQRVHAASLCSHFRTGTNMSIFASKWFDRMFVGSIPYWSVHRILDTYLNEGNKILYRVGLALLKSCTKQLLSLPHADAIQEEVQAFASTFKRGDILMDDSFSIRNLSRSHFDYLEAKRTGCDMSDSLQDRVRKAAVDEDDFGDHEYKKDATVMAPRLHGHSSIVSKDELAQLWQWLPPLQRHGEGMVLFCTSEHGYNLRTMLANGDRSGPNMVLLKTKDNMVVGAYASTSWKPDEKSFHGNGECFIFRIRPSPQRWLWQETGPYQFMLCEGARRLVMGGGSKFALNVNEDLTEGTTGKCEAFNNTPMTVVDPESEETESTFSIVSAELIGIA
;
A
#
# COMPACT_ATOMS: atom_id res chain seq x y z
N MET A 1 -1.52 65.96 -20.35
CA MET A 1 -0.54 64.86 -20.51
C MET A 1 -0.55 64.03 -19.22
N ARG A 2 -1.22 62.87 -19.25
CA ARG A 2 -1.34 61.94 -18.11
C ARG A 2 -0.19 60.94 -18.18
N GLY A 3 0.67 60.90 -17.16
CA GLY A 3 1.70 59.88 -16.99
C GLY A 3 1.12 58.62 -16.36
N ARG A 4 1.10 57.51 -17.11
CA ARG A 4 0.77 56.17 -16.62
C ARG A 4 2.01 55.57 -15.93
N ARG A 5 1.89 55.21 -14.65
CA ARG A 5 2.75 54.23 -13.98
C ARG A 5 1.98 52.90 -13.93
N ASN A 6 2.56 51.86 -14.52
CA ASN A 6 2.10 50.48 -14.37
C ASN A 6 2.59 49.91 -13.03
N PRO A 7 1.75 49.16 -12.31
CA PRO A 7 2.20 48.10 -11.43
C PRO A 7 1.73 46.75 -12.01
N THR A 8 2.63 46.01 -12.66
CA THR A 8 2.43 44.58 -12.93
C THR A 8 3.09 43.79 -11.81
N GLY A 9 2.30 43.49 -10.78
CA GLY A 9 2.62 42.47 -9.78
C GLY A 9 1.60 41.35 -9.90
N THR A 10 1.95 40.28 -10.60
CA THR A 10 1.20 39.02 -10.61
C THR A 10 2.16 37.85 -10.83
N GLY A 11 2.07 36.84 -9.96
CA GLY A 11 2.39 35.46 -10.32
C GLY A 11 3.80 34.94 -10.03
N GLY A 12 4.28 35.04 -8.79
CA GLY A 12 5.30 34.11 -8.30
C GLY A 12 4.68 32.73 -8.14
N GLY A 13 4.61 31.96 -9.23
CA GLY A 13 4.22 30.55 -9.20
C GLY A 13 5.26 29.74 -8.44
N GLY A 14 4.98 29.47 -7.17
CA GLY A 14 5.65 28.41 -6.41
C GLY A 14 5.25 27.07 -7.01
N GLY A 15 5.95 26.66 -8.06
CA GLY A 15 5.92 25.30 -8.57
C GLY A 15 6.49 24.39 -7.50
N THR A 16 5.61 23.74 -6.75
CA THR A 16 5.94 22.53 -5.99
C THR A 16 6.56 21.54 -6.97
N GLU A 17 7.81 21.14 -6.71
CA GLU A 17 8.55 20.17 -7.52
C GLU A 17 7.71 18.90 -7.72
N ARG A 18 7.07 18.78 -8.89
CA ARG A 18 6.48 17.52 -9.34
C ARG A 18 7.61 16.53 -9.56
N GLY A 19 7.84 15.65 -8.60
CA GLY A 19 8.82 14.57 -8.71
C GLY A 19 8.65 13.79 -10.01
N ASP A 20 9.76 13.43 -10.67
CA ASP A 20 9.75 12.66 -11.91
C ASP A 20 9.07 11.30 -11.69
N TYR A 21 7.85 11.16 -12.21
CA TYR A 21 7.00 9.98 -12.02
C TYR A 21 7.66 8.68 -12.52
N ARG A 22 8.61 8.76 -13.45
CA ARG A 22 9.39 7.60 -13.92
C ARG A 22 10.32 7.08 -12.83
N VAL A 23 10.88 7.98 -12.03
CA VAL A 23 11.70 7.65 -10.86
C VAL A 23 10.84 7.06 -9.74
N LEU A 24 9.66 7.64 -9.50
CA LEU A 24 8.69 7.08 -8.53
C LEU A 24 8.27 5.66 -8.91
N PHE A 25 8.05 5.42 -10.21
CA PHE A 25 7.73 4.10 -10.72
C PHE A 25 8.91 3.13 -10.61
N LEU A 26 10.12 3.55 -10.99
CA LEU A 26 11.32 2.74 -10.79
C LEU A 26 11.47 2.37 -9.30
N LEU A 27 11.17 3.28 -8.38
CA LEU A 27 11.25 3.02 -6.94
C LEU A 27 10.24 1.94 -6.52
N ALA A 28 9.02 2.00 -7.05
CA ALA A 28 8.00 0.98 -6.84
C ALA A 28 8.42 -0.39 -7.42
N CYS A 29 9.07 -0.41 -8.58
CA CYS A 29 9.61 -1.64 -9.16
C CYS A 29 10.83 -2.18 -8.39
N VAL A 30 11.70 -1.32 -7.90
CA VAL A 30 12.85 -1.69 -7.06
C VAL A 30 12.35 -2.39 -5.79
N GLN A 31 11.25 -1.91 -5.21
CA GLN A 31 10.56 -2.53 -4.08
C GLN A 31 9.99 -3.92 -4.38
N ARG A 32 9.66 -4.20 -5.64
CA ARG A 32 9.08 -5.47 -6.08
C ARG A 32 10.13 -6.49 -6.54
N VAL A 33 11.27 -6.04 -7.04
CA VAL A 33 12.28 -6.88 -7.71
C VAL A 33 13.56 -7.08 -6.88
N HIS A 34 13.88 -6.18 -5.96
CA HIS A 34 15.10 -6.26 -5.13
C HIS A 34 14.81 -6.62 -3.68
N ALA A 35 15.80 -7.24 -3.02
CA ALA A 35 15.74 -7.59 -1.62
C ALA A 35 15.40 -6.37 -0.74
N ALA A 36 14.59 -6.59 0.29
CA ALA A 36 14.08 -5.57 1.22
C ALA A 36 15.16 -4.63 1.81
N SER A 37 16.41 -5.09 1.86
CA SER A 37 17.57 -4.33 2.33
C SER A 37 17.95 -3.14 1.45
N LEU A 38 17.89 -3.26 0.11
CA LEU A 38 18.27 -2.16 -0.80
C LEU A 38 17.22 -1.03 -0.75
N CYS A 39 15.95 -1.40 -0.59
CA CYS A 39 14.85 -0.47 -0.42
C CYS A 39 14.92 0.30 0.90
N SER A 40 15.41 -0.32 1.97
CA SER A 40 15.65 0.38 3.25
C SER A 40 16.75 1.43 3.10
N HIS A 41 17.81 1.13 2.34
CA HIS A 41 18.94 2.03 2.13
C HIS A 41 18.60 3.26 1.26
N PHE A 42 17.74 3.10 0.24
CA PHE A 42 17.22 4.24 -0.53
C PHE A 42 16.21 5.11 0.25
N ARG A 43 15.59 4.59 1.32
CA ARG A 43 14.62 5.32 2.15
C ARG A 43 15.27 6.20 3.22
N THR A 44 16.53 5.95 3.59
CA THR A 44 17.25 6.67 4.65
C THR A 44 17.93 7.98 4.19
N GLY A 45 17.70 8.44 2.96
CA GLY A 45 18.14 9.78 2.53
C GLY A 45 18.62 9.92 1.08
N THR A 46 18.72 8.84 0.32
CA THR A 46 19.26 8.90 -1.05
C THR A 46 18.16 9.20 -2.06
N ASN A 47 18.18 10.40 -2.63
CA ASN A 47 17.23 10.75 -3.67
C ASN A 47 17.59 10.06 -5.00
N MET A 48 16.96 8.91 -5.28
CA MET A 48 17.16 8.12 -6.50
C MET A 48 16.96 8.91 -7.79
N SER A 49 16.19 10.02 -7.75
CA SER A 49 15.98 10.88 -8.92
C SER A 49 17.27 11.47 -9.48
N ILE A 50 18.30 11.65 -8.63
CA ILE A 50 19.57 12.28 -9.01
C ILE A 50 20.29 11.53 -10.13
N PHE A 51 20.17 10.20 -10.17
CA PHE A 51 20.74 9.37 -11.23
C PHE A 51 19.66 8.75 -12.14
N ALA A 52 18.51 8.33 -11.60
CA ALA A 52 17.49 7.64 -12.39
C ALA A 52 16.85 8.54 -13.45
N SER A 53 16.66 9.84 -13.20
CA SER A 53 16.16 10.75 -14.24
C SER A 53 17.13 10.83 -15.43
N LYS A 54 18.45 10.78 -15.18
CA LYS A 54 19.45 10.76 -16.25
C LYS A 54 19.38 9.50 -17.10
N TRP A 55 19.09 8.35 -16.47
CA TRP A 55 18.91 7.09 -17.19
C TRP A 55 17.74 7.16 -18.17
N PHE A 56 16.61 7.72 -17.74
CA PHE A 56 15.41 7.80 -18.57
C PHE A 56 15.51 8.89 -19.63
N ASP A 57 16.01 10.08 -19.29
CA ASP A 57 16.11 11.19 -20.24
C ASP A 57 17.17 10.97 -21.31
N ARG A 58 18.22 10.21 -20.99
CA ARG A 58 19.34 9.95 -21.90
C ARG A 58 19.43 8.51 -22.38
N MET A 59 18.43 7.67 -22.09
CA MET A 59 18.46 6.23 -22.41
C MET A 59 19.79 5.56 -22.01
N PHE A 60 20.28 5.86 -20.81
CA PHE A 60 21.57 5.42 -20.26
C PHE A 60 22.84 5.90 -20.99
N VAL A 61 22.73 6.79 -21.99
CA VAL A 61 23.87 7.43 -22.64
C VAL A 61 24.70 8.22 -21.60
N GLY A 62 25.99 7.90 -21.51
CA GLY A 62 26.91 8.47 -20.52
C GLY A 62 26.87 7.81 -19.15
N SER A 63 25.96 6.84 -18.93
CA SER A 63 25.93 5.98 -17.74
C SER A 63 26.52 4.59 -18.02
N ILE A 64 26.25 4.05 -19.22
CA ILE A 64 26.68 2.73 -19.67
C ILE A 64 27.57 2.87 -20.93
N PRO A 65 28.55 1.98 -21.17
CA PRO A 65 29.35 1.98 -22.39
C PRO A 65 28.52 1.94 -23.69
N TYR A 66 29.04 2.62 -24.71
CA TYR A 66 28.37 2.86 -26.00
C TYR A 66 27.77 1.59 -26.64
N TRP A 67 28.54 0.51 -26.71
CA TRP A 67 28.10 -0.75 -27.33
C TRP A 67 26.89 -1.39 -26.64
N SER A 68 26.78 -1.25 -25.32
CA SER A 68 25.66 -1.77 -24.55
C SER A 68 24.44 -0.86 -24.67
N VAL A 69 24.64 0.45 -24.75
CA VAL A 69 23.57 1.42 -25.01
C VAL A 69 22.90 1.17 -26.36
N HIS A 70 23.65 0.77 -27.39
CA HIS A 70 23.08 0.38 -28.68
C HIS A 70 22.11 -0.79 -28.56
N ARG A 71 22.43 -1.81 -27.75
CA ARG A 71 21.52 -2.94 -27.51
C ARG A 71 20.25 -2.53 -26.77
N ILE A 72 20.37 -1.59 -25.83
CA ILE A 72 19.22 -0.99 -25.14
C ILE A 72 18.35 -0.23 -26.14
N LEU A 73 18.95 0.56 -27.03
CA LEU A 73 18.25 1.31 -28.09
C LEU A 73 17.56 0.38 -29.10
N ASP A 74 18.24 -0.64 -29.61
CA ASP A 74 17.68 -1.63 -30.54
C ASP A 74 16.43 -2.29 -29.93
N THR A 75 16.53 -2.66 -28.65
CA THR A 75 15.41 -3.26 -27.93
C THR A 75 14.31 -2.24 -27.63
N TYR A 76 14.68 -1.01 -27.27
CA TYR A 76 13.73 0.06 -27.01
C TYR A 76 12.86 0.38 -28.23
N LEU A 77 13.44 0.36 -29.44
CA LEU A 77 12.68 0.59 -30.68
C LEU A 77 11.61 -0.48 -30.92
N ASN A 78 11.83 -1.72 -30.44
CA ASN A 78 10.87 -2.82 -30.58
C ASN A 78 9.89 -2.90 -29.39
N GLU A 79 10.40 -2.76 -28.17
CA GLU A 79 9.67 -3.03 -26.93
C GLU A 79 9.09 -1.79 -26.24
N GLY A 80 9.65 -0.61 -26.53
CA GLY A 80 9.26 0.68 -25.94
C GLY A 80 9.82 0.93 -24.54
N ASN A 81 9.26 1.93 -23.86
CA ASN A 81 9.75 2.52 -22.61
C ASN A 81 10.05 1.51 -21.49
N LYS A 82 9.32 0.38 -21.45
CA LYS A 82 9.48 -0.66 -20.43
C LYS A 82 10.91 -1.20 -20.33
N ILE A 83 11.68 -1.18 -21.42
CA ILE A 83 13.04 -1.70 -21.41
C ILE A 83 13.97 -0.85 -20.54
N LEU A 84 13.75 0.46 -20.47
CA LEU A 84 14.59 1.35 -19.66
C LEU A 84 14.47 1.02 -18.18
N TYR A 85 13.28 0.61 -17.73
CA TYR A 85 13.04 0.18 -16.36
C TYR A 85 13.64 -1.19 -16.07
N ARG A 86 13.52 -2.14 -17.01
CA ARG A 86 14.15 -3.46 -16.90
C ARG A 86 15.67 -3.35 -16.77
N VAL A 87 16.29 -2.51 -17.60
CA VAL A 87 17.73 -2.25 -17.55
C VAL A 87 18.12 -1.57 -16.23
N GLY A 88 17.37 -0.54 -15.80
CA GLY A 88 17.63 0.15 -14.54
C GLY A 88 17.55 -0.80 -13.32
N LEU A 89 16.57 -1.70 -13.31
CA LEU A 89 16.44 -2.73 -12.28
C LEU A 89 17.54 -3.79 -12.36
N ALA A 90 17.91 -4.24 -13.56
CA ALA A 90 19.00 -5.21 -13.73
C ALA A 90 20.34 -4.65 -13.23
N LEU A 91 20.61 -3.37 -13.49
CA LEU A 91 21.76 -2.66 -12.95
C LEU A 91 21.74 -2.63 -11.42
N LEU A 92 20.64 -2.19 -10.82
CA LEU A 92 20.49 -2.13 -9.36
C LEU A 92 20.58 -3.52 -8.71
N LYS A 93 20.07 -4.56 -9.38
CA LYS A 93 20.21 -5.98 -8.95
C LYS A 93 21.66 -6.36 -8.82
N SER A 94 22.44 -5.98 -9.83
CA SER A 94 23.79 -6.47 -10.03
C SER A 94 24.78 -5.80 -9.09
N CYS A 95 24.53 -4.54 -8.70
CA CYS A 95 25.34 -3.84 -7.68
C CYS A 95 24.74 -3.89 -6.27
N THR A 96 23.62 -4.59 -6.03
CA THR A 96 22.94 -4.61 -4.72
C THR A 96 23.90 -4.90 -3.56
N LYS A 97 24.81 -5.87 -3.70
CA LYS A 97 25.76 -6.24 -2.63
C LYS A 97 26.75 -5.11 -2.30
N GLN A 98 27.22 -4.38 -3.31
CA GLN A 98 28.14 -3.24 -3.12
C GLN A 98 27.38 -2.06 -2.51
N LEU A 99 26.18 -1.78 -2.99
CA LEU A 99 25.33 -0.70 -2.46
C LEU A 99 24.99 -0.89 -0.99
N LEU A 100 24.71 -2.13 -0.56
CA LEU A 100 24.41 -2.45 0.85
C LEU A 100 25.62 -2.34 1.78
N SER A 101 26.84 -2.31 1.24
CA SER A 101 28.07 -2.17 2.03
C SER A 101 28.48 -0.72 2.24
N LEU A 102 27.80 0.24 1.60
CA LEU A 102 28.14 1.65 1.69
C LEU A 102 27.58 2.27 2.98
N PRO A 103 28.40 3.06 3.71
CA PRO A 103 27.99 3.62 4.99
C PRO A 103 27.15 4.91 4.88
N HIS A 104 27.17 5.62 3.74
CA HIS A 104 26.53 6.93 3.57
C HIS A 104 25.78 7.04 2.23
N ALA A 105 24.64 7.74 2.23
CA ALA A 105 23.74 7.91 1.08
C ALA A 105 24.40 8.55 -0.16
N ASP A 106 25.32 9.51 0.05
CA ASP A 106 25.95 10.27 -1.03
C ASP A 106 26.91 9.42 -1.90
N ALA A 107 27.45 8.33 -1.36
CA ALA A 107 28.35 7.42 -2.07
C ALA A 107 27.62 6.50 -3.07
N ILE A 108 26.29 6.36 -2.95
CA ILE A 108 25.49 5.45 -3.77
C ILE A 108 25.46 5.89 -5.23
N GLN A 109 25.35 7.20 -5.49
CA GLN A 109 25.33 7.70 -6.87
C GLN A 109 26.62 7.37 -7.60
N GLU A 110 27.76 7.59 -6.94
CA GLU A 110 29.09 7.34 -7.51
C GLU A 110 29.30 5.85 -7.76
N GLU A 111 28.90 4.99 -6.81
CA GLU A 111 29.00 3.54 -6.96
C GLU A 111 28.08 3.01 -8.08
N VAL A 112 26.83 3.46 -8.13
CA VAL A 112 25.89 3.08 -9.19
C VAL A 112 26.43 3.48 -10.57
N GLN A 113 27.00 4.68 -10.68
CA GLN A 113 27.59 5.17 -11.92
C GLN A 113 28.87 4.41 -12.29
N ALA A 114 29.76 4.15 -11.33
CA ALA A 114 30.97 3.38 -11.52
C ALA A 114 30.65 1.97 -11.98
N PHE A 115 29.67 1.32 -11.35
CA PHE A 115 29.21 -0.02 -11.69
C PHE A 115 28.55 -0.07 -13.08
N ALA A 116 27.66 0.88 -13.39
CA ALA A 116 27.02 0.97 -14.71
C ALA A 116 28.05 1.08 -15.85
N SER A 117 29.17 1.76 -15.60
CA SER A 117 30.27 1.88 -16.57
C SER A 117 31.00 0.56 -16.87
N THR A 118 30.84 -0.47 -16.02
CA THR A 118 31.51 -1.77 -16.18
C THR A 118 30.82 -2.70 -17.18
N PHE A 119 29.56 -2.44 -17.56
CA PHE A 119 28.79 -3.24 -18.51
C PHE A 119 29.26 -3.05 -19.96
N LYS A 120 30.44 -3.59 -20.29
CA LYS A 120 31.02 -3.57 -21.63
C LYS A 120 30.33 -4.53 -22.61
N ARG A 121 29.60 -5.51 -22.07
CA ARG A 121 28.86 -6.55 -22.79
C ARG A 121 27.37 -6.35 -22.64
N GLY A 122 26.76 -5.76 -23.68
CA GLY A 122 25.34 -5.44 -23.69
C GLY A 122 24.44 -6.66 -23.69
N ASP A 123 24.89 -7.78 -24.27
CA ASP A 123 24.16 -9.06 -24.30
C ASP A 123 23.83 -9.56 -22.89
N ILE A 124 24.83 -9.60 -21.98
CA ILE A 124 24.65 -10.05 -20.60
C ILE A 124 23.68 -9.14 -19.85
N LEU A 125 23.84 -7.82 -19.99
CA LEU A 125 22.94 -6.83 -19.37
C LEU A 125 21.50 -7.02 -19.85
N MET A 126 21.30 -7.29 -21.14
CA MET A 126 19.98 -7.49 -21.71
C MET A 126 19.36 -8.82 -21.24
N ASP A 127 20.13 -9.91 -21.17
CA ASP A 127 19.65 -11.19 -20.62
C ASP A 127 19.17 -11.05 -19.17
N ASP A 128 19.92 -10.33 -18.35
CA ASP A 128 19.52 -10.00 -16.96
C ASP A 128 18.27 -9.12 -16.93
N SER A 129 18.15 -8.17 -17.86
CA SER A 129 16.99 -7.26 -17.99
C SER A 129 15.71 -7.99 -18.38
N PHE A 130 15.80 -8.99 -19.27
CA PHE A 130 14.66 -9.80 -19.69
C PHE A 130 14.27 -10.83 -18.63
N SER A 131 15.22 -11.26 -17.80
CA SER A 131 14.96 -12.14 -16.66
C SER A 131 14.07 -11.51 -15.59
N ILE A 132 13.90 -10.18 -15.61
CA ILE A 132 12.96 -9.48 -14.72
C ILE A 132 11.52 -9.69 -15.21
N ARG A 133 10.73 -10.44 -14.44
CA ARG A 133 9.33 -10.73 -14.80
C ARG A 133 8.37 -9.65 -14.28
N ASN A 134 7.11 -9.68 -14.70
CA ASN A 134 6.01 -8.86 -14.18
C ASN A 134 6.13 -7.34 -14.39
N LEU A 135 6.78 -6.92 -15.49
CA LEU A 135 6.76 -5.55 -16.01
C LEU A 135 5.95 -5.53 -17.32
N SER A 136 4.63 -5.45 -17.21
CA SER A 136 3.69 -5.49 -18.34
C SER A 136 3.54 -4.11 -19.01
N ARG A 137 3.25 -4.10 -20.32
CA ARG A 137 3.08 -2.87 -21.12
C ARG A 137 1.85 -2.06 -20.67
N SER A 138 0.79 -2.77 -20.28
CA SER A 138 -0.45 -2.20 -19.73
C SER A 138 -0.23 -1.44 -18.42
N HIS A 139 0.72 -1.84 -17.58
CA HIS A 139 1.06 -1.11 -16.36
C HIS A 139 1.70 0.26 -16.68
N PHE A 140 2.49 0.34 -17.75
CA PHE A 140 3.05 1.61 -18.24
C PHE A 140 1.98 2.48 -18.92
N ASP A 141 1.13 1.87 -19.75
CA ASP A 141 0.03 2.58 -20.42
C ASP A 141 -0.94 3.20 -19.39
N TYR A 142 -1.19 2.51 -18.27
CA TYR A 142 -1.97 3.02 -17.14
C TYR A 142 -1.34 4.26 -16.48
N LEU A 143 -0.04 4.19 -16.17
CA LEU A 143 0.66 5.29 -15.50
C LEU A 143 0.86 6.50 -16.42
N GLU A 144 1.06 6.25 -17.72
CA GLU A 144 1.17 7.30 -18.73
C GLU A 144 -0.19 7.98 -18.97
N ALA A 145 -1.28 7.21 -19.04
CA ALA A 145 -2.63 7.77 -19.14
C ALA A 145 -3.04 8.59 -17.91
N LYS A 146 -2.67 8.14 -16.70
CA LYS A 146 -2.85 8.89 -15.46
C LYS A 146 -2.03 10.18 -15.43
N ARG A 147 -0.87 10.22 -16.11
CA ARG A 147 -0.01 11.41 -16.27
C ARG A 147 -0.58 12.42 -17.27
N THR A 148 -1.13 11.97 -18.39
CA THR A 148 -1.64 12.84 -19.46
C THR A 148 -3.10 13.26 -19.26
N GLY A 149 -3.84 12.61 -18.36
CA GLY A 149 -5.24 12.91 -18.11
C GLY A 149 -6.14 12.64 -19.32
N CYS A 150 -5.70 11.77 -20.23
CA CYS A 150 -6.47 11.41 -21.41
C CYS A 150 -7.46 10.29 -21.06
N ASP A 151 -8.72 10.46 -21.46
CA ASP A 151 -9.74 9.41 -21.35
C ASP A 151 -9.28 8.16 -22.12
N MET A 152 -9.18 7.05 -21.40
CA MET A 152 -8.73 5.77 -21.93
C MET A 152 -9.89 5.04 -22.59
N SER A 153 -9.68 4.46 -23.79
CA SER A 153 -10.70 3.61 -24.41
C SER A 153 -10.98 2.36 -23.56
N ASP A 154 -12.22 1.90 -23.55
CA ASP A 154 -12.67 0.75 -22.73
C ASP A 154 -11.81 -0.51 -22.94
N SER A 155 -11.38 -0.74 -24.19
CA SER A 155 -10.50 -1.86 -24.54
C SER A 155 -9.12 -1.82 -23.88
N LEU A 156 -8.61 -0.62 -23.57
CA LEU A 156 -7.33 -0.43 -22.87
C LEU A 156 -7.54 -0.47 -21.36
N GLN A 157 -8.69 0.00 -20.86
CA GLN A 157 -9.07 -0.14 -19.44
C GLN A 157 -9.17 -1.60 -19.01
N ASP A 158 -9.76 -2.47 -19.84
CA ASP A 158 -9.87 -3.90 -19.54
C ASP A 158 -8.52 -4.63 -19.57
N ARG A 159 -7.62 -4.23 -20.48
CA ARG A 159 -6.24 -4.75 -20.51
C ARG A 159 -5.41 -4.30 -19.30
N VAL A 160 -5.68 -3.09 -18.79
CA VAL A 160 -5.09 -2.54 -17.57
C VAL A 160 -5.60 -3.28 -16.33
N ARG A 161 -6.91 -3.54 -16.25
CA ARG A 161 -7.51 -4.34 -15.16
C ARG A 161 -6.93 -5.74 -15.12
N LYS A 162 -6.84 -6.42 -16.27
CA LYS A 162 -6.31 -7.79 -16.36
C LYS A 162 -4.84 -7.88 -15.94
N ALA A 163 -4.03 -6.88 -16.27
CA ALA A 163 -2.62 -6.86 -15.86
C ALA A 163 -2.40 -6.46 -14.40
N ALA A 164 -3.37 -5.84 -13.74
CA ALA A 164 -3.38 -5.65 -12.29
C ALA A 164 -3.74 -6.95 -11.57
N VAL A 165 -4.57 -7.81 -12.18
CA VAL A 165 -4.90 -9.15 -11.65
C VAL A 165 -3.69 -10.09 -11.70
N ASP A 166 -2.83 -9.98 -12.73
CA ASP A 166 -1.56 -10.74 -12.80
C ASP A 166 -0.54 -10.33 -11.71
N GLU A 167 -0.72 -9.22 -10.97
CA GLU A 167 0.14 -8.85 -9.82
C GLU A 167 -0.11 -9.72 -8.58
N ASP A 168 -1.27 -10.38 -8.47
CA ASP A 168 -1.67 -11.18 -7.30
C ASP A 168 -1.21 -12.65 -7.34
N ASP A 169 -0.55 -13.11 -8.42
CA ASP A 169 -0.18 -14.53 -8.66
C ASP A 169 1.28 -14.91 -8.30
N PHE A 170 2.13 -13.96 -7.89
CA PHE A 170 3.52 -14.26 -7.46
C PHE A 170 3.63 -14.27 -5.94
N GLY A 171 3.23 -15.40 -5.37
CA GLY A 171 3.11 -15.66 -3.95
C GLY A 171 4.34 -15.35 -3.08
N ASP A 172 3.99 -14.96 -1.87
CA ASP A 172 4.75 -14.85 -0.63
C ASP A 172 5.89 -15.88 -0.47
N HIS A 173 7.13 -15.42 -0.64
CA HIS A 173 8.28 -16.03 0.02
C HIS A 173 9.00 -14.99 0.88
N GLU A 174 8.71 -15.08 2.18
CA GLU A 174 9.49 -14.68 3.35
C GLU A 174 10.68 -13.72 3.11
N TYR A 175 10.43 -12.41 3.25
CA TYR A 175 11.50 -11.41 3.44
C TYR A 175 11.49 -10.92 4.89
N LYS A 176 12.36 -11.52 5.70
CA LYS A 176 12.77 -10.98 7.00
C LYS A 176 13.34 -9.56 6.81
N LYS A 177 12.63 -8.56 7.34
CA LYS A 177 13.06 -7.17 7.45
C LYS A 177 13.90 -7.01 8.74
N ASP A 178 15.22 -6.94 8.58
CA ASP A 178 16.09 -6.21 9.52
C ASP A 178 16.23 -4.75 9.05
N ALA A 179 15.10 -4.09 8.84
CA ALA A 179 15.02 -2.66 9.09
C ALA A 179 14.35 -2.57 10.45
N THR A 180 14.87 -1.76 11.36
CA THR A 180 14.21 -1.43 12.61
C THR A 180 12.86 -0.78 12.27
N VAL A 181 11.85 -1.61 11.99
CA VAL A 181 10.46 -1.25 12.15
C VAL A 181 10.44 -0.79 13.59
N MET A 182 10.30 0.52 13.81
CA MET A 182 9.88 1.00 15.11
C MET A 182 8.60 0.21 15.37
N ALA A 183 8.72 -0.86 16.16
CA ALA A 183 7.60 -1.71 16.46
C ALA A 183 6.54 -0.77 17.05
N PRO A 184 5.31 -0.78 16.51
CA PRO A 184 4.30 0.13 16.98
C PRO A 184 4.20 -0.01 18.49
N ARG A 185 4.31 1.12 19.19
CA ARG A 185 4.24 1.13 20.65
C ARG A 185 2.78 0.93 21.01
N LEU A 186 2.44 -0.30 21.38
CA LEU A 186 1.14 -0.65 21.91
C LEU A 186 1.23 -0.67 23.44
N HIS A 187 0.46 0.19 24.09
CA HIS A 187 0.24 0.14 25.53
C HIS A 187 -0.74 -0.97 25.85
N GLY A 188 -0.32 -1.86 26.75
CA GLY A 188 -0.98 -3.14 27.01
C GLY A 188 -0.45 -4.28 26.14
N HIS A 189 -1.11 -5.43 26.20
CA HIS A 189 -0.75 -6.62 25.42
C HIS A 189 -1.97 -7.10 24.64
N SER A 190 -1.82 -7.30 23.33
CA SER A 190 -2.84 -8.00 22.54
C SER A 190 -2.72 -9.51 22.76
N SER A 191 -3.85 -10.15 23.04
CA SER A 191 -4.02 -11.60 23.09
C SER A 191 -4.40 -12.18 21.72
N ILE A 192 -4.83 -11.33 20.78
CA ILE A 192 -5.33 -11.72 19.46
C ILE A 192 -4.20 -11.75 18.42
N VAL A 193 -3.35 -10.72 18.36
CA VAL A 193 -2.30 -10.57 17.33
C VAL A 193 -0.89 -10.65 17.89
N SER A 194 0.02 -11.24 17.12
CA SER A 194 1.46 -11.23 17.38
C SER A 194 2.08 -9.85 17.10
N LYS A 195 3.34 -9.65 17.50
CA LYS A 195 4.07 -8.40 17.19
C LYS A 195 4.21 -8.16 15.69
N ASP A 196 4.41 -9.22 14.90
CA ASP A 196 4.57 -9.11 13.45
C ASP A 196 3.24 -8.79 12.77
N GLU A 197 2.15 -9.40 13.23
CA GLU A 197 0.79 -9.11 12.78
C GLU A 197 0.38 -7.68 13.15
N LEU A 198 0.72 -7.23 14.36
CA LEU A 198 0.51 -5.85 14.78
C LEU A 198 1.31 -4.87 13.92
N ALA A 199 2.57 -5.17 13.60
CA ALA A 199 3.37 -4.37 12.70
C ALA A 199 2.81 -4.34 11.27
N GLN A 200 2.22 -5.43 10.80
CA GLN A 200 1.50 -5.48 9.52
C GLN A 200 0.26 -4.58 9.55
N LEU A 201 -0.56 -4.66 10.59
CA LEU A 201 -1.73 -3.79 10.78
C LEU A 201 -1.32 -2.31 10.87
N TRP A 202 -0.21 -2.00 11.54
CA TRP A 202 0.28 -0.62 11.63
C TRP A 202 0.70 -0.04 10.29
N GLN A 203 1.30 -0.85 9.42
CA GLN A 203 1.67 -0.40 8.07
C GLN A 203 0.45 -0.04 7.21
N TRP A 204 -0.73 -0.56 7.57
CA TRP A 204 -1.99 -0.27 6.89
C TRP A 204 -2.69 0.99 7.36
N LEU A 205 -2.29 1.56 8.51
CA LEU A 205 -2.89 2.79 9.02
C LEU A 205 -2.66 3.97 8.08
N PRO A 206 -3.54 4.99 8.11
CA PRO A 206 -3.32 6.20 7.34
C PRO A 206 -2.02 6.91 7.79
N PRO A 207 -1.41 7.74 6.92
CA PRO A 207 -0.09 8.32 7.17
C PRO A 207 0.07 9.05 8.51
N LEU A 208 -0.98 9.72 8.98
CA LEU A 208 -0.94 10.46 10.25
C LEU A 208 -0.82 9.50 11.44
N GLN A 209 -1.64 8.44 11.45
CA GLN A 209 -1.70 7.45 12.54
C GLN A 209 -0.52 6.50 12.58
N ARG A 210 0.25 6.35 11.49
CA ARG A 210 1.46 5.50 11.47
C ARG A 210 2.58 5.95 12.40
N HIS A 211 2.58 7.24 12.76
CA HIS A 211 3.54 7.81 13.71
C HIS A 211 3.04 7.77 15.16
N GLY A 212 1.77 7.40 15.34
CA GLY A 212 1.09 7.35 16.63
C GLY A 212 1.37 6.09 17.42
N GLU A 213 0.89 6.10 18.66
CA GLU A 213 0.97 4.98 19.59
C GLU A 213 -0.41 4.30 19.73
N GLY A 214 -0.38 2.99 19.99
CA GLY A 214 -1.57 2.19 20.25
C GLY A 214 -1.87 2.08 21.73
N MET A 215 -3.13 1.88 22.08
CA MET A 215 -3.55 1.46 23.41
C MET A 215 -4.67 0.42 23.30
N VAL A 216 -4.53 -0.71 23.98
CA VAL A 216 -5.65 -1.66 24.13
C VAL A 216 -6.68 -1.03 25.07
N LEU A 217 -7.80 -0.60 24.52
CA LEU A 217 -8.91 0.04 25.24
C LEU A 217 -9.87 -1.00 25.82
N PHE A 218 -10.03 -2.12 25.12
CA PHE A 218 -10.94 -3.19 25.51
C PHE A 218 -10.37 -4.53 25.07
N CYS A 219 -10.60 -5.55 25.89
CA CYS A 219 -10.42 -6.95 25.54
C CYS A 219 -11.46 -7.81 26.27
N THR A 220 -11.98 -8.84 25.59
CA THR A 220 -13.02 -9.71 26.17
C THR A 220 -12.54 -10.51 27.38
N SER A 221 -11.24 -10.80 27.49
CA SER A 221 -10.66 -11.52 28.63
C SER A 221 -10.70 -10.73 29.95
N GLU A 222 -10.70 -9.39 29.89
CA GLU A 222 -10.74 -8.53 31.07
C GLU A 222 -12.11 -7.87 31.26
N HIS A 223 -12.76 -7.48 30.16
CA HIS A 223 -13.96 -6.63 30.18
C HIS A 223 -15.26 -7.40 29.88
N GLY A 224 -15.15 -8.69 29.57
CA GLY A 224 -16.28 -9.55 29.22
C GLY A 224 -16.80 -9.36 27.79
N TYR A 225 -17.87 -10.06 27.47
CA TYR A 225 -18.47 -10.16 26.13
C TYR A 225 -19.69 -9.24 26.04
N ASN A 226 -19.44 -7.93 25.90
CA ASN A 226 -20.51 -6.93 25.81
C ASN A 226 -20.09 -5.73 24.97
N LEU A 227 -20.81 -5.49 23.88
CA LEU A 227 -20.52 -4.42 22.92
C LEU A 227 -20.66 -3.02 23.55
N ARG A 228 -21.64 -2.82 24.44
CA ARG A 228 -21.79 -1.54 25.16
C ARG A 228 -20.56 -1.23 26.01
N THR A 229 -20.00 -2.23 26.69
CA THR A 229 -18.75 -2.08 27.44
C THR A 229 -17.58 -1.72 26.52
N MET A 230 -17.45 -2.39 25.37
CA MET A 230 -16.41 -2.07 24.39
C MET A 230 -16.52 -0.64 23.88
N LEU A 231 -17.73 -0.20 23.52
CA LEU A 231 -18.00 1.16 23.04
C LEU A 231 -17.73 2.22 24.10
N ALA A 232 -18.07 1.94 25.37
CA ALA A 232 -17.80 2.86 26.48
C ALA A 232 -16.29 3.04 26.73
N ASN A 233 -15.49 1.98 26.62
CA ASN A 233 -14.02 2.07 26.71
C ASN A 233 -13.40 2.77 25.50
N GLY A 234 -14.06 2.71 24.34
CA GLY A 234 -13.69 3.43 23.12
C GLY A 234 -14.16 4.87 23.03
N ASP A 235 -14.89 5.40 24.02
CA ASP A 235 -15.44 6.74 23.93
C ASP A 235 -14.31 7.78 23.85
N ARG A 236 -14.44 8.71 22.90
CA ARG A 236 -13.47 9.80 22.64
C ARG A 236 -12.03 9.33 22.37
N SER A 237 -11.82 8.07 22.01
CA SER A 237 -10.49 7.55 21.62
C SER A 237 -9.95 8.14 20.32
N GLY A 238 -10.80 8.74 19.47
CA GLY A 238 -10.46 9.02 18.09
C GLY A 238 -10.46 7.74 17.23
N PRO A 239 -9.60 7.67 16.20
CA PRO A 239 -9.47 6.47 15.37
C PRO A 239 -9.11 5.24 16.19
N ASN A 240 -9.69 4.10 15.83
CA ASN A 240 -9.50 2.86 16.57
C ASN A 240 -9.62 1.65 15.64
N MET A 241 -9.15 0.50 16.13
CA MET A 241 -9.18 -0.77 15.41
C MET A 241 -9.95 -1.80 16.21
N VAL A 242 -10.93 -2.42 15.59
CA VAL A 242 -11.66 -3.57 16.12
C VAL A 242 -10.96 -4.83 15.62
N LEU A 243 -10.53 -5.69 16.53
CA LEU A 243 -9.92 -6.99 16.25
C LEU A 243 -10.82 -8.10 16.75
N LEU A 244 -11.14 -9.07 15.89
CA LEU A 244 -11.99 -10.21 16.21
C LEU A 244 -11.24 -11.50 15.87
N LYS A 245 -11.07 -12.36 16.87
CA LYS A 245 -10.59 -13.74 16.67
C LYS A 245 -11.79 -14.66 16.56
N THR A 246 -11.86 -15.46 15.51
CA THR A 246 -12.94 -16.44 15.31
C THR A 246 -12.59 -17.81 15.90
N LYS A 247 -13.59 -18.69 16.05
CA LYS A 247 -13.38 -20.10 16.45
C LYS A 247 -12.44 -20.86 15.51
N ASP A 248 -12.45 -20.50 14.22
CA ASP A 248 -11.60 -21.10 13.19
C ASP A 248 -10.19 -20.47 13.12
N ASN A 249 -9.79 -19.77 14.18
CA ASN A 249 -8.50 -19.05 14.30
C ASN A 249 -8.27 -17.95 13.24
N MET A 250 -9.29 -17.56 12.49
CA MET A 250 -9.20 -16.38 11.64
C MET A 250 -9.17 -15.13 12.52
N VAL A 251 -8.50 -14.10 12.02
CA VAL A 251 -8.50 -12.79 12.66
C VAL A 251 -8.91 -11.78 11.62
N VAL A 252 -10.06 -11.15 11.87
CA VAL A 252 -10.69 -10.16 10.99
C VAL A 252 -10.99 -8.92 11.80
N GLY A 253 -11.21 -7.80 11.12
CA GLY A 253 -11.42 -6.56 11.82
C GLY A 253 -11.65 -5.37 10.92
N ALA A 254 -11.68 -4.21 11.55
CA ALA A 254 -11.90 -2.94 10.89
C ALA A 254 -11.09 -1.83 11.57
N TYR A 255 -10.59 -0.89 10.77
CA TYR A 255 -10.11 0.40 11.24
C TYR A 255 -11.20 1.45 11.07
N ALA A 256 -11.62 2.02 12.18
CA ALA A 256 -12.56 3.11 12.28
C ALA A 256 -11.82 4.45 12.28
N SER A 257 -12.23 5.37 11.40
CA SER A 257 -11.60 6.69 11.27
C SER A 257 -11.89 7.63 12.45
N THR A 258 -12.89 7.30 13.28
CA THR A 258 -13.31 8.08 14.46
C THR A 258 -13.81 7.16 15.57
N SER A 259 -14.12 7.71 16.75
CA SER A 259 -14.78 6.94 17.82
C SER A 259 -16.18 6.51 17.38
N TRP A 260 -16.55 5.29 17.76
CA TRP A 260 -17.89 4.77 17.54
C TRP A 260 -18.93 5.59 18.29
N LYS A 261 -20.05 5.89 17.63
CA LYS A 261 -21.15 6.67 18.22
C LYS A 261 -22.41 5.81 18.38
N PRO A 262 -22.69 5.26 19.59
CA PRO A 262 -23.80 4.33 19.81
C PRO A 262 -25.19 4.94 19.58
N ASP A 263 -25.31 6.25 19.76
CA ASP A 263 -26.57 6.99 19.60
C ASP A 263 -26.79 7.51 18.18
N GLU A 264 -25.80 7.38 17.29
CA GLU A 264 -25.88 7.85 15.91
C GLU A 264 -26.58 6.81 15.02
N LYS A 265 -27.78 7.17 14.54
CA LYS A 265 -28.64 6.26 13.75
C LYS A 265 -28.25 6.17 12.28
N SER A 266 -27.24 6.92 11.84
CA SER A 266 -26.79 6.99 10.46
C SER A 266 -25.33 6.58 10.34
N PHE A 267 -24.96 6.17 9.13
CA PHE A 267 -23.55 5.94 8.83
C PHE A 267 -22.72 7.20 9.05
N HIS A 268 -21.53 7.03 9.61
CA HIS A 268 -20.54 8.06 9.85
C HIS A 268 -19.14 7.53 9.52
N GLY A 269 -18.12 8.37 9.74
CA GLY A 269 -16.73 8.07 9.37
C GLY A 269 -16.32 8.76 8.07
N ASN A 270 -15.14 8.41 7.55
CA ASN A 270 -14.60 8.94 6.31
C ASN A 270 -13.94 7.84 5.45
N GLY A 271 -13.40 8.22 4.29
CA GLY A 271 -12.75 7.30 3.34
C GLY A 271 -11.43 6.67 3.82
N GLU A 272 -10.94 7.01 5.01
CA GLU A 272 -9.78 6.34 5.62
C GLU A 272 -10.16 5.05 6.36
N CYS A 273 -11.46 4.82 6.57
CA CYS A 273 -12.00 3.56 7.05
C CYS A 273 -11.56 2.40 6.15
N PHE A 274 -11.19 1.27 6.75
CA PHE A 274 -10.89 0.05 6.01
C PHE A 274 -11.22 -1.19 6.82
N ILE A 275 -11.43 -2.30 6.13
CA ILE A 275 -11.60 -3.63 6.75
C ILE A 275 -10.40 -4.50 6.42
N PHE A 276 -10.17 -5.54 7.21
CA PHE A 276 -9.06 -6.43 6.99
C PHE A 276 -9.29 -7.84 7.53
N ARG A 277 -8.51 -8.76 6.96
CA ARG A 277 -8.20 -10.07 7.50
C ARG A 277 -6.69 -10.14 7.72
N ILE A 278 -6.23 -10.65 8.86
CA ILE A 278 -4.80 -10.89 9.11
C ILE A 278 -4.45 -12.39 9.13
N ARG A 279 -5.43 -13.28 9.41
CA ARG A 279 -5.29 -14.74 9.28
C ARG A 279 -6.44 -15.38 8.51
N PRO A 280 -6.20 -16.45 7.72
CA PRO A 280 -4.91 -17.12 7.51
C PRO A 280 -3.98 -16.37 6.55
N SER A 281 -4.52 -15.49 5.70
CA SER A 281 -3.75 -14.64 4.78
C SER A 281 -4.11 -13.15 4.98
N PRO A 282 -3.10 -12.28 5.21
CA PRO A 282 -3.28 -10.84 5.32
C PRO A 282 -3.89 -10.21 4.08
N GLN A 283 -5.04 -9.55 4.23
CA GLN A 283 -5.71 -8.81 3.18
C GLN A 283 -6.40 -7.56 3.77
N ARG A 284 -6.35 -6.46 3.03
CA ARG A 284 -6.97 -5.19 3.41
C ARG A 284 -7.82 -4.67 2.26
N TRP A 285 -9.02 -4.20 2.58
CA TRP A 285 -9.90 -3.54 1.62
C TRP A 285 -10.14 -2.09 2.05
N LEU A 286 -9.76 -1.17 1.16
CA LEU A 286 -9.97 0.27 1.33
C LEU A 286 -11.33 0.65 0.75
N TRP A 287 -11.87 1.77 1.24
CA TRP A 287 -13.07 2.34 0.65
C TRP A 287 -12.88 2.66 -0.84
N GLN A 288 -13.91 2.40 -1.64
CA GLN A 288 -13.93 2.69 -3.07
C GLN A 288 -14.61 4.04 -3.31
N GLU A 289 -13.97 4.93 -4.07
CA GLU A 289 -14.53 6.27 -4.38
C GLU A 289 -15.90 6.20 -5.11
N THR A 290 -16.16 5.10 -5.81
CA THR A 290 -17.42 4.82 -6.49
C THR A 290 -18.47 4.14 -5.58
N GLY A 291 -18.07 3.72 -4.38
CA GLY A 291 -18.92 3.05 -3.41
C GLY A 291 -19.73 4.03 -2.54
N PRO A 292 -20.78 3.54 -1.86
CA PRO A 292 -21.57 4.38 -0.96
C PRO A 292 -20.74 4.89 0.23
N TYR A 293 -21.08 6.08 0.72
CA TYR A 293 -20.51 6.69 1.95
C TYR A 293 -21.06 6.03 3.24
N GLN A 294 -21.08 4.70 3.27
CA GLN A 294 -21.61 3.91 4.38
C GLN A 294 -20.45 3.20 5.10
N PHE A 295 -19.70 3.94 5.91
CA PHE A 295 -18.46 3.43 6.51
C PHE A 295 -18.70 2.73 7.84
N MET A 296 -19.24 3.45 8.83
CA MET A 296 -19.39 2.97 10.20
C MET A 296 -20.81 3.22 10.69
N LEU A 297 -21.42 2.26 11.38
CA LEU A 297 -22.72 2.40 12.02
C LEU A 297 -22.74 1.62 13.34
N CYS A 298 -23.37 2.17 14.37
CA CYS A 298 -23.62 1.46 15.62
C CYS A 298 -25.08 1.67 16.03
N GLU A 299 -25.89 0.61 16.07
CA GLU A 299 -27.31 0.73 16.41
C GLU A 299 -27.53 0.50 17.90
N GLY A 300 -27.39 1.55 18.73
CA GLY A 300 -27.76 1.51 20.15
C GLY A 300 -26.98 0.49 20.99
N ALA A 301 -25.72 0.24 20.61
CA ALA A 301 -24.87 -0.83 21.15
C ALA A 301 -25.43 -2.26 20.98
N ARG A 302 -26.44 -2.45 20.13
CA ARG A 302 -26.96 -3.80 19.78
C ARG A 302 -26.20 -4.45 18.64
N ARG A 303 -25.58 -3.62 17.80
CA ARG A 303 -24.71 -4.08 16.72
C ARG A 303 -23.67 -3.03 16.38
N LEU A 304 -22.52 -3.51 15.92
CA LEU A 304 -21.46 -2.70 15.33
C LEU A 304 -21.32 -3.13 13.86
N VAL A 305 -21.41 -2.16 12.95
CA VAL A 305 -21.41 -2.37 11.50
C VAL A 305 -20.31 -1.55 10.87
N MET A 306 -19.55 -2.20 9.98
CA MET A 306 -18.57 -1.57 9.10
C MET A 306 -18.88 -1.92 7.65
N GLY A 307 -18.92 -0.91 6.78
CA GLY A 307 -19.13 -1.03 5.35
C GLY A 307 -20.55 -1.42 5.01
N GLY A 308 -21.27 -0.54 4.34
CA GLY A 308 -22.64 -0.78 3.88
C GLY A 308 -22.77 -0.93 2.38
N GLY A 309 -24.04 -0.96 1.94
CA GLY A 309 -24.48 -1.22 0.58
C GLY A 309 -25.60 -2.27 0.61
N SER A 310 -25.48 -3.32 -0.20
CA SER A 310 -26.41 -4.46 -0.19
C SER A 310 -26.23 -5.36 1.03
N LYS A 311 -24.98 -5.52 1.50
CA LYS A 311 -24.63 -6.25 2.73
C LYS A 311 -23.63 -5.46 3.56
N PHE A 312 -23.31 -5.99 4.74
CA PHE A 312 -22.32 -5.40 5.63
C PHE A 312 -20.98 -6.11 5.54
N ALA A 313 -19.89 -5.37 5.34
CA ALA A 313 -18.56 -5.95 5.32
C ALA A 313 -18.21 -6.61 6.65
N LEU A 314 -18.60 -5.98 7.76
CA LEU A 314 -18.52 -6.54 9.10
C LEU A 314 -19.76 -6.14 9.89
N ASN A 315 -20.40 -7.11 10.54
CA ASN A 315 -21.51 -6.88 11.45
C ASN A 315 -21.33 -7.76 12.68
N VAL A 316 -21.32 -7.17 13.87
CA VAL A 316 -21.07 -7.85 15.15
C VAL A 316 -22.25 -7.63 16.07
N ASN A 317 -22.68 -8.69 16.78
CA ASN A 317 -23.81 -8.63 17.70
C ASN A 317 -23.47 -7.95 19.05
N GLU A 318 -24.50 -7.67 19.85
CA GLU A 318 -24.41 -7.03 21.18
C GLU A 318 -23.52 -7.82 22.16
N ASP A 319 -23.54 -9.14 22.04
CA ASP A 319 -22.82 -10.04 22.95
C ASP A 319 -21.37 -10.28 22.53
N LEU A 320 -20.88 -9.72 21.42
CA LEU A 320 -19.52 -9.98 20.89
C LEU A 320 -19.22 -11.49 20.72
N THR A 321 -20.23 -12.30 20.45
CA THR A 321 -20.14 -13.77 20.32
C THR A 321 -20.29 -14.23 18.88
N GLU A 322 -20.96 -13.44 18.04
CA GLU A 322 -21.27 -13.77 16.66
C GLU A 322 -21.09 -12.55 15.76
N GLY A 323 -20.65 -12.81 14.54
CA GLY A 323 -20.58 -11.80 13.50
C GLY A 323 -20.90 -12.35 12.13
N THR A 324 -21.17 -11.44 11.20
CA THR A 324 -21.32 -11.73 9.77
C THR A 324 -20.39 -10.85 8.96
N THR A 325 -19.94 -11.38 7.83
CA THR A 325 -19.16 -10.62 6.84
C THR A 325 -19.73 -10.90 5.46
N GLY A 326 -20.11 -9.84 4.77
CA GLY A 326 -20.70 -9.87 3.45
C GLY A 326 -19.86 -9.11 2.43
N LYS A 327 -20.06 -9.44 1.17
CA LYS A 327 -19.62 -8.60 0.06
C LYS A 327 -20.38 -7.28 0.10
N CYS A 328 -19.68 -6.16 0.23
CA CYS A 328 -20.30 -4.83 0.21
C CYS A 328 -19.65 -3.91 -0.84
N GLU A 329 -20.43 -2.96 -1.33
CA GLU A 329 -20.03 -2.00 -2.36
C GLU A 329 -19.11 -0.92 -1.80
N ALA A 330 -19.22 -0.58 -0.51
CA ALA A 330 -18.36 0.44 0.12
C ALA A 330 -16.87 0.07 0.02
N PHE A 331 -16.53 -1.21 0.18
CA PHE A 331 -15.14 -1.70 0.15
C PHE A 331 -14.83 -2.58 -1.05
N ASN A 332 -15.84 -2.98 -1.83
CA ASN A 332 -15.75 -4.00 -2.88
C ASN A 332 -14.99 -5.26 -2.40
N ASN A 333 -15.30 -5.71 -1.19
CA ASN A 333 -14.66 -6.84 -0.54
C ASN A 333 -15.39 -8.15 -0.83
N THR A 334 -14.71 -9.26 -0.65
CA THR A 334 -15.35 -10.57 -0.43
C THR A 334 -15.59 -10.78 1.06
N PRO A 335 -16.48 -11.71 1.47
CA PRO A 335 -16.63 -12.08 2.87
C PRO A 335 -15.27 -12.42 3.49
N MET A 336 -14.92 -11.73 4.59
CA MET A 336 -13.57 -11.80 5.14
C MET A 336 -13.22 -13.20 5.67
N THR A 337 -14.19 -14.02 6.05
CA THR A 337 -13.92 -15.40 6.52
C THR A 337 -13.94 -16.43 5.39
N VAL A 338 -14.19 -16.03 4.15
CA VAL A 338 -14.08 -16.89 2.97
C VAL A 338 -12.67 -16.75 2.40
N VAL A 339 -11.96 -17.88 2.35
CA VAL A 339 -10.56 -17.94 1.91
C VAL A 339 -10.44 -18.51 0.50
N ASP A 340 -11.42 -19.30 0.07
CA ASP A 340 -11.48 -19.85 -1.28
C ASP A 340 -11.89 -18.75 -2.29
N PRO A 341 -10.99 -18.37 -3.23
CA PRO A 341 -11.28 -17.34 -4.22
C PRO A 341 -12.33 -17.78 -5.27
N GLU A 342 -12.60 -19.09 -5.40
CA GLU A 342 -13.62 -19.63 -6.31
C GLU A 342 -15.00 -19.70 -5.63
N SER A 343 -15.09 -19.42 -4.33
CA SER A 343 -16.35 -19.44 -3.60
C SER A 343 -17.30 -18.34 -4.09
N GLU A 344 -18.52 -18.75 -4.45
CA GLU A 344 -19.60 -17.83 -4.81
C GLU A 344 -20.34 -17.29 -3.57
N GLU A 345 -19.86 -17.58 -2.36
CA GLU A 345 -20.45 -17.06 -1.12
C GLU A 345 -20.35 -15.53 -1.08
N THR A 346 -21.52 -14.91 -1.00
CA THR A 346 -21.63 -13.44 -0.89
C THR A 346 -21.69 -12.98 0.57
N GLU A 347 -21.80 -13.90 1.52
CA GLU A 347 -21.85 -13.64 2.96
C GLU A 347 -21.59 -14.90 3.76
N SER A 348 -20.94 -14.73 4.91
CA SER A 348 -20.64 -15.80 5.86
C SER A 348 -20.89 -15.33 7.30
N THR A 349 -21.18 -16.29 8.17
CA THR A 349 -21.31 -16.08 9.62
C THR A 349 -20.11 -16.68 10.34
N PHE A 350 -19.74 -16.13 11.49
CA PHE A 350 -18.64 -16.64 12.30
C PHE A 350 -18.89 -16.44 13.80
N SER A 351 -18.40 -17.39 14.62
CA SER A 351 -18.37 -17.23 16.07
C SER A 351 -17.09 -16.54 16.51
N ILE A 352 -17.21 -15.56 17.40
CA ILE A 352 -16.12 -14.79 18.00
C ILE A 352 -15.68 -15.47 19.30
N VAL A 353 -14.37 -15.69 19.46
CA VAL A 353 -13.76 -16.21 20.69
C VAL A 353 -13.03 -15.13 21.48
N SER A 354 -12.58 -14.07 20.82
CA SER A 354 -11.95 -12.93 21.49
C SER A 354 -12.17 -11.67 20.66
N ALA A 355 -12.43 -10.55 21.33
CA ALA A 355 -12.51 -9.24 20.70
C ALA A 355 -11.63 -8.22 21.45
N GLU A 356 -10.96 -7.36 20.70
CA GLU A 356 -10.15 -6.25 21.21
C GLU A 356 -10.50 -4.95 20.49
N LEU A 357 -10.43 -3.83 21.23
CA LEU A 357 -10.50 -2.48 20.69
C LEU A 357 -9.15 -1.80 20.95
N ILE A 358 -8.46 -1.38 19.90
CA ILE A 358 -7.18 -0.67 20.01
C ILE A 358 -7.39 0.79 19.58
N GLY A 359 -7.21 1.72 20.51
CA GLY A 359 -7.16 3.15 20.22
C GLY A 359 -5.84 3.54 19.56
N ILE A 360 -5.88 4.53 18.66
CA ILE A 360 -4.72 4.97 17.89
C ILE A 360 -4.60 6.49 18.01
N ALA A 361 -3.55 6.96 18.68
CA ALA A 361 -3.34 8.36 19.07
C ALA A 361 -2.14 8.99 18.37
#